data_AF-A0A5D0XK08-F1
#
_entry.id   AF-A0A5D0XK08-F1
#
_cell.length_a   1.000
_cell.length_b   1.000
_cell.length_c   1.000
_cell.angle_alpha   90.00
_cell.angle_beta   90.00
_cell.angle_gamma   90.00
#
_symmetry.space_group_name_H-M   'P 1'
#
loop_
_entity.id
_entity.type
_entity.pdbx_description
1 polymer ?
#
loop_
_entity_poly.entity_id
_entity_poly.type
_entity_poly.pdbx_seq_one_letter_code
_entity_poly.pdbx_strand_id
1 'polypeptide(L)'
;MTLIIYVKPTGCFGCDKTKQKFTEAGIEFTAVDITTNSEALAYITDELGYSQAPVVVYEKDGSEDHWSGLNPLKITQVINLHLR
;
A
#
# COMPACT_ATOMS: atom_id res chain seq x y z
N MET A 1 8.88 -10.15 4.64
CA MET A 1 8.26 -8.83 4.44
C MET A 1 6.89 -9.05 3.87
N THR A 2 5.87 -8.42 4.46
CA THR A 2 4.51 -8.38 3.89
C THR A 2 4.27 -6.98 3.33
N LEU A 3 3.50 -6.88 2.25
CA LEU A 3 3.17 -5.61 1.62
C LEU A 3 1.70 -5.67 1.20
N ILE A 4 0.87 -4.81 1.77
CA ILE A 4 -0.55 -4.69 1.48
C ILE A 4 -0.81 -3.31 0.91
N ILE A 5 -1.53 -3.24 -0.20
CA ILE A 5 -1.93 -2.00 -0.86
C ILE A 5 -3.45 -1.95 -0.87
N TYR A 6 -4.02 -1.14 -0.01
CA TYR A 6 -5.44 -0.80 -0.02
C TYR A 6 -5.71 0.17 -1.16
N VAL A 7 -6.56 -0.22 -2.09
CA VAL A 7 -6.76 0.48 -3.37
C VAL A 7 -8.23 0.75 -3.62
N LYS A 8 -8.47 1.81 -4.39
CA LYS A 8 -9.70 2.00 -5.15
C LYS A 8 -9.43 1.55 -6.60
N PRO A 9 -10.01 0.46 -7.11
CA PRO A 9 -9.64 -0.11 -8.41
C PRO A 9 -9.89 0.80 -9.61
N THR A 10 -10.88 1.69 -9.54
CA THR A 10 -11.25 2.58 -10.66
C THR A 10 -10.99 4.05 -10.30
N GLY A 11 -10.33 4.76 -11.21
CA GLY A 11 -10.08 6.19 -11.09
C GLY A 11 -9.00 6.57 -10.07
N CYS A 12 -8.10 5.64 -9.72
CA CYS A 12 -7.03 5.87 -8.76
C CYS A 12 -5.65 5.76 -9.42
N PHE A 13 -5.19 6.86 -10.06
CA PHE A 13 -3.86 6.90 -10.67
C PHE A 13 -2.74 6.53 -9.69
N GLY A 14 -2.83 6.98 -8.43
CA GLY A 14 -1.86 6.64 -7.40
C GLY A 14 -1.82 5.14 -7.11
N CYS A 15 -2.97 4.46 -7.07
CA CYS A 15 -3.05 3.01 -6.85
C CYS A 15 -2.33 2.26 -7.97
N ASP A 16 -2.59 2.64 -9.21
CA ASP A 16 -1.99 1.99 -10.38
C ASP A 16 -0.48 2.21 -10.44
N LYS A 17 -0.01 3.44 -10.15
CA LYS A 17 1.43 3.72 -10.11
C LYS A 17 2.16 3.03 -8.98
N THR A 18 1.57 2.96 -7.78
CA THR A 18 2.18 2.24 -6.65
C THR A 18 2.29 0.75 -6.95
N LYS A 19 1.21 0.10 -7.41
CA LYS A 19 1.22 -1.32 -7.84
C LYS A 19 2.27 -1.55 -8.93
N GLN A 20 2.27 -0.72 -9.99
CA GLN A 20 3.23 -0.80 -11.09
C GLN A 20 4.67 -0.78 -10.58
N LYS A 21 5.01 0.12 -9.66
CA LYS A 21 6.38 0.26 -9.15
C LYS A 21 6.85 -0.97 -8.36
N PHE A 22 5.97 -1.55 -7.54
CA PHE A 22 6.32 -2.77 -6.81
C PHE A 22 6.40 -3.99 -7.75
N THR A 23 5.51 -4.10 -8.74
CA THR A 23 5.60 -5.13 -9.79
C THR A 23 6.89 -5.01 -10.60
N GLU A 24 7.27 -3.79 -11.03
CA GLU A 24 8.54 -3.53 -11.76
C GLU A 24 9.77 -3.90 -10.92
N ALA A 25 9.69 -3.78 -9.60
CA ALA A 25 10.74 -4.17 -8.66
C ALA A 25 10.72 -5.66 -8.28
N GLY A 26 9.77 -6.46 -8.80
CA GLY A 26 9.62 -7.88 -8.47
C GLY A 26 9.14 -8.13 -7.03
N ILE A 27 8.44 -7.18 -6.43
CA ILE A 27 7.96 -7.28 -5.05
C ILE A 27 6.50 -7.73 -5.06
N GLU A 28 6.25 -8.88 -4.45
CA GLU A 28 4.91 -9.40 -4.23
C GLU A 28 4.13 -8.53 -3.23
N PHE A 29 2.86 -8.27 -3.54
CA PHE A 29 1.96 -7.51 -2.65
C PHE A 29 0.53 -8.04 -2.74
N THR A 30 -0.23 -7.82 -1.69
CA THR A 30 -1.69 -8.03 -1.68
C THR A 30 -2.39 -6.72 -1.97
N ALA A 31 -3.19 -6.65 -3.03
CA ALA A 31 -4.05 -5.51 -3.29
C ALA A 31 -5.45 -5.77 -2.71
N VAL A 32 -5.92 -4.86 -1.85
CA VAL A 32 -7.24 -4.97 -1.21
C VAL A 32 -8.15 -3.86 -1.73
N ASP A 33 -9.26 -4.23 -2.34
CA ASP A 33 -10.27 -3.28 -2.84
C ASP A 33 -11.16 -2.75 -1.70
N ILE A 34 -10.95 -1.49 -1.32
CA ILE A 34 -11.72 -0.84 -0.25
C ILE A 34 -13.15 -0.48 -0.66
N THR A 35 -13.49 -0.56 -1.95
CA THR A 35 -14.85 -0.25 -2.43
C THR A 35 -15.82 -1.40 -2.22
N THR A 36 -15.30 -2.61 -2.02
CA THR A 36 -16.10 -3.83 -1.83
C THR A 36 -15.82 -4.51 -0.49
N ASN A 37 -14.81 -4.05 0.25
CA ASN A 37 -14.44 -4.55 1.57
C ASN A 37 -14.58 -3.46 2.63
N SER A 38 -15.68 -3.52 3.40
CA SER A 38 -15.98 -2.54 4.45
C SER A 38 -15.04 -2.61 5.64
N GLU A 39 -14.53 -3.79 5.98
CA GLU A 39 -13.56 -3.97 7.07
C GLU A 39 -12.22 -3.31 6.70
N ALA A 40 -11.78 -3.50 5.45
CA ALA A 40 -10.58 -2.84 4.94
C ALA A 40 -10.73 -1.32 4.87
N LEU A 41 -11.92 -0.82 4.51
CA LEU A 41 -12.21 0.60 4.53
C LEU A 41 -12.15 1.16 5.97
N ALA A 42 -12.82 0.52 6.92
CA ALA A 42 -12.82 0.93 8.33
C ALA A 42 -11.41 0.89 8.93
N TYR A 43 -10.62 -0.14 8.61
CA TYR A 43 -9.22 -0.20 9.03
C TYR A 43 -8.43 1.03 8.57
N ILE A 44 -8.50 1.38 7.28
CA ILE A 44 -7.73 2.53 6.78
C ILE A 44 -8.26 3.88 7.27
N THR A 45 -9.57 4.02 7.53
CA THR A 45 -10.17 5.29 7.95
C THR A 45 -10.13 5.49 9.46
N ASP A 46 -10.54 4.48 10.21
CA ASP A 46 -10.85 4.60 11.63
C ASP A 46 -9.63 4.26 12.49
N GLU A 47 -8.85 3.26 12.06
CA GLU A 47 -7.64 2.83 12.78
C GLU A 47 -6.40 3.60 12.31
N LEU A 48 -6.18 3.70 10.99
CA LEU A 48 -5.02 4.40 10.44
C LEU A 48 -5.24 5.90 10.17
N GLY A 49 -6.49 6.38 10.15
CA GLY A 49 -6.80 7.80 10.00
C GLY A 49 -6.67 8.36 8.58
N TYR A 50 -6.63 7.51 7.56
CA TYR A 50 -6.46 7.94 6.16
C TYR A 50 -7.77 8.01 5.39
N SER A 51 -7.90 9.01 4.52
CA SER A 51 -9.04 9.18 3.61
C SER A 51 -8.67 9.08 2.13
N GLN A 52 -7.38 8.87 1.81
CA GLN A 52 -6.85 8.82 0.45
C GLN A 52 -6.24 7.45 0.13
N ALA A 53 -6.72 6.82 -0.95
CA ALA A 53 -6.08 5.66 -1.56
C ALA A 53 -4.94 6.08 -2.54
N PRO A 54 -3.89 5.27 -2.72
CA PRO A 54 -3.66 3.99 -2.03
C PRO A 54 -3.23 4.20 -0.57
N VAL A 55 -3.57 3.28 0.32
CA VAL A 55 -2.87 3.14 1.61
C VAL A 55 -1.97 1.91 1.50
N VAL A 56 -0.69 2.09 1.80
CA VAL A 56 0.27 0.99 1.79
C VAL A 56 0.66 0.70 3.22
N VAL A 57 0.60 -0.57 3.59
CA VAL A 57 1.06 -1.10 4.87
C VAL A 57 2.12 -2.15 4.57
N TYR A 58 3.25 -2.10 5.27
CA TYR A 58 4.26 -3.14 5.17
C TYR A 58 4.78 -3.53 6.54
N GLU A 59 5.09 -4.81 6.71
CA GLU A 59 5.74 -5.35 7.88
C GLU A 59 7.09 -5.95 7.50
N LYS A 60 8.14 -5.59 8.25
CA LYS A 60 9.46 -6.21 8.17
C LYS A 60 10.01 -6.39 9.58
N ASP A 61 10.46 -7.60 9.88
CA ASP A 61 11.13 -7.96 11.14
C ASP A 61 10.34 -7.57 12.40
N GLY A 62 9.00 -7.73 12.36
CA GLY A 62 8.10 -7.42 13.47
C GLY A 62 7.81 -5.93 13.66
N SER A 63 8.24 -5.08 12.73
CA SER A 63 7.89 -3.65 12.69
C SER A 63 6.99 -3.35 11.50
N GLU A 64 5.88 -2.66 11.77
CA GLU A 64 4.94 -2.18 10.76
C GLU A 64 5.15 -0.68 10.50
N ASP A 65 5.03 -0.25 9.25
CA ASP A 65 4.94 1.15 8.86
C ASP A 65 3.97 1.28 7.67
N HIS A 66 3.36 2.44 7.54
CA HIS A 66 2.28 2.68 6.58
C HIS A 66 2.24 4.12 6.09
N TRP A 67 1.65 4.32 4.91
CA TRP A 67 1.42 5.66 4.37
C TRP A 67 0.23 5.69 3.40
N SER A 68 -0.33 6.88 3.19
CA SER A 68 -1.35 7.15 2.17
C SER A 68 -0.79 7.89 0.96
N GLY A 69 -1.40 7.68 -0.20
CA GLY A 69 -1.10 8.36 -1.45
C GLY A 69 0.10 7.78 -2.21
N LEU A 70 0.29 8.25 -3.44
CA LEU A 70 1.48 7.94 -4.23
C LEU A 70 2.68 8.65 -3.61
N ASN A 71 3.60 7.88 -3.02
CA ASN A 71 4.80 8.40 -2.36
C ASN A 71 6.06 7.72 -2.93
N PRO A 72 6.71 8.32 -3.95
CA PRO A 72 7.89 7.73 -4.58
C PRO A 72 9.05 7.44 -3.62
N LEU A 73 9.22 8.28 -2.59
CA LEU A 73 10.29 8.10 -1.59
C LEU A 73 10.03 6.87 -0.71
N LYS A 74 8.82 6.72 -0.15
CA LYS A 74 8.45 5.53 0.62
C LYS A 74 8.46 4.26 -0.22
N ILE A 75 8.03 4.33 -1.49
CA ILE A 75 8.13 3.21 -2.44
C ILE A 75 9.60 2.79 -2.62
N THR A 76 10.49 3.76 -2.87
CA THR A 76 11.93 3.49 -3.05
C THR A 76 12.55 2.91 -1.77
N GLN A 77 12.14 3.41 -0.60
CA GLN A 77 12.56 2.87 0.69
C GLN A 77 12.16 1.39 0.83
N VAL A 78 10.89 1.05 0.59
CA VAL A 78 10.40 -0.34 0.68
C VAL A 78 11.12 -1.24 -0.33
N ILE A 79 11.37 -0.77 -1.56
CA ILE A 79 12.15 -1.52 -2.55
C ILE A 79 13.55 -1.84 -2.01
N ASN A 80 14.24 -0.86 -1.45
CA ASN A 80 15.58 -1.06 -0.88
C ASN A 80 15.58 -1.98 0.34
N LEU A 81 14.52 -1.97 1.15
CA LEU A 81 14.36 -2.85 2.30
C LEU A 81 14.04 -4.30 1.91
N HIS A 82 13.43 -4.53 0.75
CA HIS A 82 13.14 -5.88 0.25
C HIS A 82 14.38 -6.61 -0.25
N LEU A 83 15.35 -5.87 -0.79
CA LEU A 83 16.60 -6.41 -1.33
C LEU A 83 17.65 -6.76 -0.25
N ARG A 84 17.32 -6.56 1.03
CA ARG A 84 18.22 -6.75 2.19
C ARG A 84 17.61 -7.74 3.17
#